data_AF-A0A364VEB5-F1
#
_entry.id   AF-A0A364VEB5-F1
#
_cell.length_a   1.000
_cell.length_b   1.000
_cell.length_c   1.000
_cell.angle_alpha   90.00
_cell.angle_beta   90.00
_cell.angle_gamma   90.00
#
_symmetry.space_group_name_H-M   'P 1'
#
loop_
_entity.id
_entity.type
_entity.pdbx_description
1 polymer ?
#
loop_
_entity_poly.entity_id
_entity_poly.type
_entity_poly.pdbx_seq_one_letter_code
_entity_poly.pdbx_strand_id
1 'polypeptide(L)'
;MQSHQRRGTLASIAAELGVSRTTVSNAYNRPDQLSEELRDRIFRTAARIGYPGPDPTARSLRMRRAGAIGVLLTEELTYAFEDQASVEFMAGVSLSCGNLGASMLLIPAGVGGD
;
A
#
# COMPACT_ATOMS: atom_id res chain seq x y z
N MET A 1 15.51 -18.66 -16.21
CA MET A 1 16.02 -17.28 -16.23
C MET A 1 15.01 -16.41 -16.97
N GLN A 2 13.97 -15.94 -16.28
CA GLN A 2 12.94 -15.10 -16.93
C GLN A 2 13.52 -13.70 -17.15
N SER A 3 13.56 -13.27 -18.40
CA SER A 3 13.97 -11.94 -18.80
C SER A 3 13.10 -10.91 -18.08
N HIS A 4 13.71 -10.10 -17.22
CA HIS A 4 13.07 -8.88 -16.72
C HIS A 4 12.86 -7.95 -17.92
N GLN A 5 11.74 -8.09 -18.62
CA GLN A 5 11.21 -6.99 -19.42
C GLN A 5 11.14 -5.79 -18.49
N ARG A 6 11.94 -4.76 -18.77
CA ARG A 6 11.96 -3.53 -17.99
C ARG A 6 10.56 -2.94 -18.05
N ARG A 7 9.75 -3.19 -17.02
CA ARG A 7 8.46 -2.53 -16.83
C ARG A 7 8.69 -1.03 -16.90
N GLY A 8 7.78 -0.31 -17.58
CA GLY A 8 7.79 1.15 -17.58
C GLY A 8 7.86 1.69 -16.15
N THR A 9 8.42 2.87 -15.96
CA THR A 9 8.50 3.55 -14.67
C THR A 9 8.01 4.98 -14.79
N LEU A 10 7.73 5.65 -13.67
CA LEU A 10 7.44 7.09 -13.69
C LEU A 10 8.57 7.89 -14.37
N ALA A 11 9.82 7.45 -14.21
CA ALA A 11 10.98 8.11 -14.79
C ALA A 11 11.04 7.96 -16.32
N SER A 12 10.68 6.78 -16.86
CA SER A 12 10.64 6.59 -18.32
C SER A 12 9.51 7.39 -18.97
N ILE A 13 8.34 7.48 -18.33
CA ILE A 13 7.24 8.34 -18.81
C ILE A 13 7.65 9.82 -18.80
N ALA A 14 8.29 10.26 -17.71
CA ALA A 14 8.75 11.63 -17.55
C ALA A 14 9.78 12.01 -18.63
N ALA A 15 10.75 11.13 -18.88
CA ALA A 15 11.77 11.31 -19.91
C ALA A 15 11.16 11.40 -21.32
N GLU A 16 10.19 10.53 -21.63
CA GLU A 16 9.56 10.51 -22.95
C GLU A 16 8.65 11.72 -23.22
N LEU A 17 8.01 12.24 -22.17
CA LEU A 17 7.12 13.41 -22.29
C LEU A 17 7.82 14.74 -22.04
N GLY A 18 9.10 14.74 -21.65
CA GLY A 18 9.85 15.95 -21.30
C GLY A 18 9.31 16.67 -20.07
N VAL A 19 8.72 15.94 -19.12
CA VAL A 19 8.15 16.50 -17.89
C VAL A 19 8.88 15.98 -16.66
N SER A 20 8.63 16.60 -15.50
CA SER A 20 9.22 16.11 -14.25
C SER A 20 8.58 14.79 -13.80
N ARG A 21 9.35 13.98 -13.06
CA ARG A 21 8.84 12.76 -12.41
C ARG A 21 7.69 13.06 -11.44
N THR A 22 7.69 14.25 -10.83
CA THR A 22 6.62 14.75 -9.95
C THR A 22 5.34 15.03 -10.74
N THR A 23 5.44 15.58 -11.95
CA THR A 23 4.29 15.81 -12.85
C THR A 23 3.59 14.48 -13.18
N VAL A 24 4.35 13.46 -13.56
CA VAL A 24 3.81 12.12 -13.80
C VAL A 24 3.20 11.54 -12.52
N SER A 25 3.86 11.69 -11.38
CA SER A 25 3.32 11.23 -10.08
C SER A 25 2.00 11.91 -9.71
N ASN A 26 1.85 13.20 -9.99
CA ASN A 26 0.63 13.95 -9.71
C ASN A 26 -0.52 13.51 -10.61
N ALA A 27 -0.26 13.08 -11.85
CA ALA A 27 -1.31 12.50 -12.70
C ALA A 27 -2.05 11.32 -12.03
N TYR A 28 -1.36 10.52 -11.20
CA TYR A 28 -1.96 9.40 -10.44
C TYR A 28 -2.51 9.79 -9.07
N ASN A 29 -1.91 10.77 -8.38
CA ASN A 29 -2.21 11.04 -6.97
C ASN A 29 -2.98 12.34 -6.72
N ARG A 30 -2.91 13.29 -7.66
CA ARG A 30 -3.50 14.63 -7.60
C ARG A 30 -3.91 15.07 -9.01
N PRO A 31 -4.85 14.34 -9.65
CA PRO A 31 -5.20 14.57 -11.05
C PRO A 31 -5.71 15.99 -11.30
N ASP A 32 -6.32 16.62 -10.29
CA ASP A 32 -6.90 17.96 -10.34
C ASP A 32 -5.83 19.07 -10.50
N GLN A 33 -4.55 18.74 -10.30
CA GLN A 33 -3.42 19.67 -10.47
C GLN A 33 -2.84 19.66 -11.90
N LEU A 34 -3.39 18.89 -12.81
CA LEU A 34 -2.94 18.80 -14.20
C LEU A 34 -4.08 19.16 -15.15
N SER A 35 -3.73 19.74 -16.31
CA SER A 35 -4.69 19.82 -17.41
C SER A 35 -5.08 18.41 -17.87
N GLU A 36 -6.34 18.28 -18.28
CA GLU A 36 -6.88 17.01 -18.80
C GLU A 36 -6.04 16.50 -19.97
N GLU A 37 -5.62 17.39 -20.87
CA GLU A 37 -4.77 17.06 -22.01
C GLU A 37 -3.42 16.44 -21.59
N LEU A 38 -2.74 17.04 -20.60
CA LEU A 38 -1.45 16.52 -20.13
C LEU A 38 -1.63 15.18 -19.41
N ARG A 39 -2.69 15.06 -18.62
CA ARG A 39 -3.05 13.81 -17.94
C ARG A 39 -3.29 12.68 -18.94
N ASP A 40 -4.03 12.94 -20.01
CA ASP A 40 -4.30 11.96 -21.07
C ASP A 40 -3.04 11.57 -21.83
N ARG A 41 -2.13 12.51 -22.09
CA ARG A 41 -0.82 12.20 -22.68
C ARG A 41 0.01 11.28 -21.77
N ILE A 42 -0.03 11.52 -20.46
CA ILE A 42 0.64 10.68 -19.45
C ILE A 42 0.07 9.27 -19.45
N PHE A 43 -1.26 9.12 -19.39
CA PHE A 43 -1.88 7.78 -19.35
C PHE A 43 -1.72 7.00 -20.66
N ARG A 44 -1.81 7.65 -21.82
CA ARG A 44 -1.50 7.02 -23.12
C ARG A 44 -0.06 6.52 -23.19
N THR A 45 0.88 7.32 -22.70
CA THR A 45 2.30 6.95 -22.64
C THR A 45 2.50 5.77 -21.69
N ALA A 46 1.92 5.83 -20.49
CA ALA A 46 1.99 4.76 -19.50
C ALA A 46 1.48 3.42 -20.06
N ALA A 47 0.33 3.43 -20.74
CA ALA A 47 -0.25 2.25 -21.38
C ALA A 47 0.69 1.68 -22.46
N ARG A 48 1.22 2.53 -23.34
CA ARG A 48 2.12 2.11 -24.43
C ARG A 48 3.41 1.48 -23.91
N ILE A 49 3.99 1.99 -22.82
CA ILE A 49 5.24 1.47 -22.26
C ILE A 49 5.03 0.38 -21.19
N GLY A 50 3.79 -0.06 -20.98
CA GLY A 50 3.45 -1.10 -20.01
C GLY A 50 3.70 -0.70 -18.56
N TYR A 51 3.50 0.57 -18.20
CA TYR A 51 3.50 1.01 -16.80
C TYR A 51 2.08 0.88 -16.21
N PRO A 52 1.85 -0.05 -15.28
CA PRO A 52 0.51 -0.32 -14.73
C PRO A 52 0.04 0.75 -13.72
N GLY A 53 0.89 1.71 -13.37
CA GLY A 53 0.66 2.67 -12.29
C GLY A 53 1.56 2.43 -11.08
N PRO A 54 1.48 3.30 -10.06
CA PRO A 54 2.29 3.21 -8.85
C PRO A 54 1.95 1.98 -8.01
N ASP A 55 2.98 1.29 -7.51
CA ASP A 55 2.86 0.12 -6.64
C ASP A 55 2.36 0.52 -5.23
N PRO A 56 1.23 -0.03 -4.75
CA PRO A 56 0.70 0.25 -3.40
C PRO A 56 1.66 -0.11 -2.27
N THR A 57 2.43 -1.19 -2.39
CA THR A 57 3.45 -1.62 -1.43
C THR A 57 4.66 -0.68 -1.45
N ALA A 58 5.09 -0.23 -2.64
CA ALA A 58 6.12 0.81 -2.73
C ALA A 58 5.65 2.14 -2.09
N ARG A 59 4.36 2.44 -2.18
CA ARG A 59 3.74 3.61 -1.53
C ARG A 59 3.78 3.50 -0.02
N SER A 60 3.41 2.36 0.58
CA SER A 60 3.46 2.17 2.04
C SER A 60 4.89 2.26 2.59
N LEU A 61 5.87 1.70 1.87
CA LEU A 61 7.30 1.82 2.19
C LEU A 61 7.77 3.29 2.21
N ARG A 62 7.42 4.08 1.18
CA ARG A 62 7.77 5.50 1.11
C ARG A 62 7.10 6.32 2.22
N MET A 63 5.87 5.96 2.59
CA MET A 63 5.12 6.60 3.67
C MET A 63 5.58 6.16 5.06
N ARG A 64 6.51 5.19 5.16
CA ARG A 64 6.98 4.56 6.41
C ARG A 64 5.82 4.10 7.31
N ARG A 65 4.72 3.70 6.69
CA ARG A 65 3.51 3.28 7.39
C ARG A 65 3.02 1.98 6.77
N ALA A 66 2.90 0.95 7.59
CA ALA A 66 2.35 -0.34 7.18
C ALA A 66 0.84 -0.26 6.90
N GLY A 67 0.14 0.73 7.49
CA GLY A 67 -1.32 0.80 7.40
C GLY A 67 -2.02 -0.28 8.22
N ALA A 68 -1.33 -0.85 9.21
CA ALA A 68 -1.85 -1.90 10.08
C ALA A 68 -1.43 -1.68 11.53
N ILE A 69 -2.27 -2.14 12.46
CA ILE A 69 -2.01 -2.26 13.89
C ILE A 69 -1.83 -3.75 14.19
N GLY A 70 -0.68 -4.12 14.75
CA GLY A 70 -0.39 -5.49 15.17
C GLY A 70 -0.82 -5.73 16.62
N VAL A 71 -1.57 -6.79 16.85
CA VAL A 71 -1.88 -7.31 18.19
C VAL A 71 -1.06 -8.58 18.39
N LEU A 72 -0.10 -8.50 19.30
CA LEU A 72 0.75 -9.62 19.67
C LEU A 72 0.07 -10.42 20.78
N LEU A 73 -0.20 -11.70 20.53
CA LEU A 73 -0.76 -12.62 21.52
C LEU A 73 0.36 -13.48 22.10
N THR A 74 0.51 -13.46 23.42
CA THR A 74 1.47 -14.31 24.15
C THR A 74 0.99 -15.75 24.31
N GLU A 75 -0.32 -15.95 24.19
CA GLU A 75 -0.98 -17.25 24.19
C GLU A 75 -1.15 -17.79 22.77
N GLU A 76 -1.72 -19.00 22.65
CA GLU A 76 -2.16 -19.50 21.35
C GLU A 76 -3.15 -18.53 20.68
N LEU A 77 -3.08 -18.47 19.35
CA LEU A 77 -3.90 -17.54 18.56
C LEU A 77 -5.41 -17.76 18.76
N THR A 78 -5.81 -19.01 19.07
CA THR A 78 -7.19 -19.40 19.40
C THR A 78 -7.74 -18.64 20.61
N TYR A 79 -6.89 -18.27 21.57
CA TYR A 79 -7.29 -17.49 22.74
C TYR A 79 -7.95 -16.15 22.37
N ALA A 80 -7.54 -15.53 21.25
CA ALA A 80 -8.15 -14.30 20.74
C ALA A 80 -9.66 -14.44 20.45
N PHE A 81 -10.15 -15.67 20.31
CA PHE A 81 -11.50 -16.00 19.87
C PHE A 81 -12.30 -16.84 20.88
N GLU A 82 -11.66 -17.35 21.93
CA GLU A 82 -12.30 -18.26 22.90
C GLU A 82 -12.64 -17.58 24.22
N ASP A 83 -11.77 -16.68 24.70
CA ASP A 83 -11.99 -15.94 25.94
C ASP A 83 -12.84 -14.68 25.70
N GLN A 84 -13.88 -14.48 26.53
CA GLN A 84 -14.82 -13.37 26.38
C GLN A 84 -14.12 -12.01 26.50
N ALA A 85 -13.21 -11.85 27.46
CA ALA A 85 -12.50 -10.58 27.64
C ALA A 85 -11.62 -10.25 26.42
N SER A 86 -10.99 -11.26 25.84
CA SER A 86 -10.17 -11.14 24.64
C SER A 86 -10.99 -10.78 23.42
N VAL A 87 -12.16 -11.41 23.22
CA VAL A 87 -13.08 -11.07 22.13
C VAL A 87 -13.58 -9.63 22.25
N GLU A 88 -13.98 -9.20 23.45
CA GLU A 88 -14.43 -7.83 23.70
C GLU A 88 -13.30 -6.81 23.45
N PHE A 89 -12.08 -7.12 23.89
CA PHE A 89 -10.90 -6.31 23.60
C PHE A 89 -10.63 -6.20 22.09
N MET A 90 -10.61 -7.33 21.39
CA MET A 90 -10.38 -7.40 19.94
C MET A 90 -11.46 -6.64 19.16
N ALA A 91 -12.73 -6.70 19.60
CA ALA A 91 -13.81 -5.92 19.02
C ALA A 91 -13.56 -4.41 19.16
N GLY A 92 -13.12 -3.95 20.34
CA GLY A 92 -12.78 -2.54 20.58
C GLY A 92 -11.59 -2.05 19.75
N VAL A 93 -10.54 -2.88 19.64
CA VAL A 93 -9.37 -2.57 18.78
C VAL A 93 -9.79 -2.51 17.32
N SER A 94 -10.59 -3.47 16.85
CA SER A 94 -11.10 -3.52 15.47
C SER A 94 -11.89 -2.27 15.11
N LEU A 95 -12.78 -1.79 16.00
CA LEU A 95 -13.53 -0.56 15.79
C LEU A 95 -12.60 0.65 15.63
N SER A 96 -11.57 0.75 16.47
CA SER A 96 -10.58 1.83 16.41
C SER A 96 -9.74 1.77 15.13
N CYS A 97 -9.36 0.57 14.69
CA CYS A 97 -8.66 0.35 13.42
C CYS A 97 -9.49 0.86 12.24
N GLY A 98 -10.79 0.53 12.21
CA GLY A 98 -11.73 1.00 11.19
C GLY A 98 -11.77 2.53 11.09
N ASN A 99 -11.87 3.22 12.24
CA ASN A 99 -11.88 4.68 12.29
C ASN A 99 -10.57 5.32 11.79
N LEU A 100 -9.45 4.64 11.94
CA LEU A 100 -8.13 5.07 11.47
C LEU A 100 -7.82 4.67 10.02
N GLY A 101 -8.69 3.88 9.39
CA GLY A 101 -8.43 3.25 8.08
C GLY A 101 -7.23 2.29 8.12
N ALA A 102 -6.95 1.72 9.28
CA ALA A 102 -5.87 0.75 9.49
C ALA A 102 -6.43 -0.68 9.49
N SER A 103 -5.63 -1.63 9.02
CA SER A 103 -5.91 -3.06 9.19
C SER A 103 -5.51 -3.53 10.58
N MET A 104 -6.12 -4.60 11.08
CA MET A 104 -5.70 -5.27 12.32
C MET A 104 -5.00 -6.58 11.96
N LEU A 105 -3.79 -6.79 12.48
CA LEU A 105 -3.00 -8.01 12.26
C LEU A 105 -2.83 -8.74 13.58
N LEU A 106 -3.26 -9.99 13.67
CA LEU A 106 -2.98 -10.84 14.81
C LEU A 106 -1.65 -11.56 14.62
N ILE A 107 -0.79 -11.48 15.63
CA ILE A 107 0.57 -12.03 15.60
C ILE A 107 0.71 -12.95 16.80
N PRO A 108 0.92 -14.27 16.61
CA PRO A 108 1.36 -15.10 17.72
C PRO A 108 2.77 -14.66 18.11
N ALA A 109 2.99 -14.29 19.37
CA ALA A 109 4.32 -14.36 19.95
C ALA A 109 4.61 -15.86 19.98
N GLY A 110 5.35 -16.36 18.99
CA GLY A 110 5.65 -17.79 18.90
C GLY A 110 6.03 -18.29 20.30
N VAL A 111 5.43 -19.41 20.70
CA VAL A 111 5.76 -20.09 21.96
C VAL A 111 7.27 -20.07 22.08
N GLY A 112 7.79 -19.37 23.09
CA GLY A 112 9.22 -19.39 23.36
C GLY A 112 9.60 -20.85 23.49
N GLY A 113 10.31 -21.37 22.50
CA GLY A 113 10.78 -22.73 22.52
C GLY A 113 11.89 -22.83 23.54
N ASP A 114 11.52 -23.22 24.75
CA ASP A 114 12.35 -23.93 25.72
C ASP A 114 11.54 -25.12 26.27
#